data_AF-A0A4Y7L903-F1
#
_entry.id   AF-A0A4Y7L903-F1
#
_cell.length_a   1.000
_cell.length_b   1.000
_cell.length_c   1.000
_cell.angle_alpha   90.00
_cell.angle_beta   90.00
_cell.angle_gamma   90.00
#
_symmetry.space_group_name_H-M   'P 1'
#
loop_
_entity.id
_entity.type
_entity.pdbx_description
1 polymer ?
#
loop_
_entity_poly.entity_id
_entity_poly.type
_entity_poly.pdbx_seq_one_letter_code
_entity_poly.pdbx_strand_id
1 'polypeptide(L)'
;MAMMDLQERNERLFYKLLIDNVEELLPVVYTPTVGEACQKYGTFFRRPQGLYISLKEKGKILEVLKNWPEKDIQVIVVTDGERILGLGDLGCQFNQMSNVLAGNGNSYTALGGLRPSACLPITIDVGANNQKLLDNEFYIGLKQKRAIGQVR
;
A
#
# COMPACT_ATOMS: atom_id res chain seq x y z
N MET A 1 -10.02 3.14 -9.89
CA MET A 1 -11.11 2.54 -9.08
C MET A 1 -11.55 1.19 -9.63
N ALA A 2 -12.04 1.06 -10.87
CA ALA A 2 -12.55 -0.21 -11.41
C ALA A 2 -11.56 -1.39 -11.37
N MET A 3 -10.29 -1.18 -11.73
CA MET A 3 -9.25 -2.21 -11.66
C MET A 3 -8.97 -2.68 -10.22
N MET A 4 -9.08 -1.78 -9.24
CA MET A 4 -8.89 -2.12 -7.82
C MET A 4 -10.07 -2.97 -7.32
N ASP A 5 -11.30 -2.57 -7.67
CA ASP A 5 -12.49 -3.37 -7.36
C ASP A 5 -12.45 -4.76 -8.05
N LEU A 6 -11.81 -4.87 -9.21
CA LEU A 6 -11.62 -6.14 -9.91
C LEU A 6 -10.64 -7.04 -9.16
N GLN A 7 -9.49 -6.50 -8.72
CA GLN A 7 -8.51 -7.27 -7.95
C GLN A 7 -9.14 -7.89 -6.70
N GLU A 8 -9.95 -7.11 -5.98
CA GLU A 8 -10.60 -7.58 -4.75
C GLU A 8 -11.67 -8.66 -4.99
N ARG A 9 -12.33 -8.62 -6.15
CA ARG A 9 -13.41 -9.59 -6.49
C ARG A 9 -12.87 -10.84 -7.15
N ASN A 10 -11.88 -10.70 -8.02
CA ASN A 10 -11.29 -11.80 -8.77
C ASN A 10 -9.84 -11.49 -9.11
N GLU A 11 -8.96 -11.87 -8.19
CA GLU A 11 -7.52 -11.66 -8.30
C GLU A 11 -6.91 -12.30 -9.57
N ARG A 12 -7.34 -13.52 -9.93
CA ARG A 12 -6.83 -14.20 -11.13
C ARG A 12 -7.20 -13.46 -12.41
N LEU A 13 -8.46 -12.99 -12.50
CA LEU A 13 -8.92 -12.22 -13.65
C LEU A 13 -8.19 -10.87 -13.74
N PHE A 14 -7.96 -10.22 -12.60
CA PHE A 14 -7.16 -8.99 -12.55
C PHE A 14 -5.77 -9.18 -13.13
N TYR A 15 -5.02 -10.19 -12.68
CA TYR A 15 -3.67 -10.42 -13.20
C TYR A 15 -3.68 -10.87 -14.65
N LYS A 16 -4.62 -11.72 -15.07
CA LYS A 16 -4.75 -12.14 -16.48
C LYS A 16 -4.98 -10.94 -17.39
N LEU A 17 -5.94 -10.08 -17.03
CA LEU A 17 -6.27 -8.88 -17.79
C LEU A 17 -5.08 -7.93 -17.89
N LEU A 18 -4.35 -7.74 -16.78
CA LEU A 18 -3.17 -6.88 -16.71
C LEU A 18 -2.02 -7.40 -17.58
N ILE A 19 -1.74 -8.71 -17.53
CA ILE A 19 -0.68 -9.35 -18.32
C ILE A 19 -0.99 -9.26 -19.83
N ASP A 20 -2.25 -9.51 -20.21
CA ASP A 20 -2.65 -9.51 -21.62
C ASP A 20 -2.62 -8.11 -22.25
N ASN A 21 -2.79 -7.05 -21.46
CA ASN A 21 -2.93 -5.67 -21.93
C ASN A 21 -1.97 -4.72 -21.19
N VAL A 22 -0.75 -5.18 -20.92
CA VAL A 22 0.19 -4.47 -20.04
C VAL A 22 0.47 -3.05 -20.50
N GLU A 23 0.67 -2.79 -21.80
CA GLU A 23 0.98 -1.44 -22.29
C GLU A 23 -0.14 -0.44 -22.04
N GLU A 24 -1.40 -0.86 -22.18
CA GLU A 24 -2.57 -0.01 -21.99
C GLU A 24 -2.93 0.16 -20.51
N LEU A 25 -2.82 -0.92 -19.72
CA LEU A 25 -3.28 -0.92 -18.35
C LEU A 25 -2.21 -0.44 -17.36
N LEU A 26 -0.92 -0.59 -17.67
CA LEU A 26 0.15 -0.19 -16.76
C LEU A 26 0.03 1.29 -16.33
N PRO A 27 -0.26 2.28 -17.21
CA PRO A 27 -0.47 3.66 -16.78
C PRO A 27 -1.69 3.86 -15.85
N VAL A 28 -2.73 3.03 -15.98
CA VAL A 28 -3.97 3.11 -15.18
C VAL A 28 -3.75 2.63 -13.76
N VAL A 29 -2.96 1.57 -13.61
CA VAL A 29 -2.75 0.92 -12.32
C VAL A 29 -1.42 1.33 -11.66
N TYR A 30 -0.47 1.89 -12.43
CA TYR A 30 0.81 2.41 -11.97
C TYR A 30 0.95 3.93 -12.20
N THR A 31 2.16 4.42 -12.52
CA THR A 31 2.38 5.84 -12.78
C THR A 31 1.78 6.26 -14.12
N PRO A 32 1.08 7.41 -14.19
CA PRO A 32 0.94 8.43 -13.12
C PRO A 32 -0.27 8.22 -12.18
N THR A 33 -1.25 7.40 -12.54
CA THR A 33 -2.54 7.31 -11.85
C THR A 33 -2.46 6.87 -10.39
N VAL A 34 -1.53 5.98 -10.04
CA VAL A 34 -1.32 5.53 -8.65
C VAL A 34 -0.91 6.68 -7.74
N GLY A 35 -0.17 7.66 -8.26
CA GLY A 35 0.26 8.83 -7.49
C GLY A 35 -0.93 9.68 -7.06
N GLU A 36 -1.84 9.96 -7.98
CA GLU A 36 -3.08 10.66 -7.68
C GLU A 36 -3.97 9.84 -6.74
N ALA A 37 -4.04 8.51 -6.95
CA ALA A 37 -4.81 7.62 -6.08
C ALA A 37 -4.30 7.64 -4.63
N CYS A 38 -2.98 7.68 -4.41
CA CYS A 38 -2.39 7.82 -3.08
C CYS A 38 -2.76 9.16 -2.42
N GLN A 39 -2.74 10.27 -3.16
CA GLN A 39 -3.10 11.59 -2.61
C GLN A 39 -4.57 11.69 -2.17
N LYS A 40 -5.46 10.93 -2.81
CA LYS A 40 -6.90 10.92 -2.53
C LYS A 40 -7.35 9.64 -1.84
N TYR A 41 -6.43 8.82 -1.33
CA TYR A 41 -6.73 7.47 -0.88
C TYR A 41 -7.77 7.44 0.23
N GLY A 42 -7.66 8.37 1.19
CA GLY A 42 -8.61 8.51 2.28
C GLY A 42 -10.07 8.72 1.83
N THR A 43 -10.29 9.43 0.72
CA THR A 43 -11.62 9.76 0.21
C THR A 43 -12.31 8.58 -0.46
N PHE A 44 -11.54 7.66 -1.06
CA PHE A 44 -12.08 6.51 -1.79
C PHE A 44 -11.73 5.18 -1.12
N PHE A 45 -11.27 5.22 0.13
CA PHE A 45 -10.94 4.04 0.92
C PHE A 45 -12.18 3.15 1.06
N ARG A 46 -12.06 1.89 0.63
CA ARG A 46 -13.15 0.91 0.69
C ARG A 46 -12.80 -0.28 1.54
N ARG A 47 -11.70 -0.95 1.20
CA ARG A 47 -11.20 -2.11 1.93
C ARG A 47 -9.72 -1.94 2.23
N PRO A 48 -9.28 -2.28 3.45
CA PRO A 48 -7.85 -2.32 3.75
C PRO A 48 -7.21 -3.42 2.92
N GLN A 49 -6.09 -3.08 2.27
CA GLN A 49 -5.22 -4.04 1.60
C GLN A 49 -3.87 -4.02 2.33
N GLY A 50 -3.31 -5.18 2.61
CA GLY A 50 -2.06 -5.29 3.37
C GLY A 50 -2.22 -5.07 4.87
N LEU A 51 -1.08 -4.97 5.54
CA LEU A 51 -0.98 -4.85 6.99
C LEU A 51 -0.53 -3.44 7.37
N TYR A 52 -1.21 -2.84 8.34
CA TYR A 52 -0.87 -1.53 8.89
C TYR A 52 -0.33 -1.72 10.30
N ILE A 53 0.85 -1.18 10.56
CA ILE A 53 1.51 -1.24 11.87
C ILE A 53 1.85 0.18 12.28
N SER A 54 1.22 0.69 13.32
CA SER A 54 1.48 2.05 13.79
C SER A 54 2.37 2.07 15.03
N LEU A 55 2.76 3.26 15.46
CA LEU A 55 3.45 3.45 16.75
C LEU A 55 2.66 2.92 17.95
N LYS A 56 1.33 2.80 17.84
CA LYS A 56 0.47 2.26 18.91
C LYS A 56 0.70 0.77 19.16
N GLU A 57 1.18 0.05 18.16
CA GLU A 57 1.48 -1.39 18.24
C GLU A 57 2.94 -1.67 18.64
N LYS A 58 3.69 -0.66 19.10
CA LYS A 58 5.05 -0.84 19.62
C LYS A 58 5.06 -1.91 20.71
N GLY A 59 5.92 -2.91 20.54
CA GLY A 59 6.03 -4.07 21.44
C GLY A 59 5.07 -5.23 21.14
N LYS A 60 4.11 -5.05 20.22
CA LYS A 60 3.12 -6.07 19.83
C LYS A 60 3.14 -6.43 18.34
N ILE A 61 4.20 -6.05 17.63
CA ILE A 61 4.32 -6.24 16.17
C ILE A 61 4.09 -7.70 15.75
N LEU A 62 4.62 -8.66 16.52
CA LEU A 62 4.45 -10.08 16.23
C LEU A 62 2.99 -10.52 16.30
N GLU A 63 2.20 -9.96 17.22
CA GLU A 63 0.77 -10.24 17.32
C GLU A 63 0.02 -9.72 16.10
N VAL A 64 0.39 -8.52 15.63
CA VAL A 64 -0.18 -7.92 14.41
C VAL A 64 0.15 -8.77 13.17
N LEU A 65 1.39 -9.22 13.03
CA LEU A 65 1.82 -10.08 11.92
C LEU A 65 1.08 -11.42 11.91
N LYS A 66 0.78 -12.00 13.08
CA LYS A 66 0.02 -13.26 13.19
C LYS A 66 -1.40 -13.17 12.65
N ASN A 67 -1.98 -11.96 12.62
CA ASN A 67 -3.31 -11.73 12.07
C ASN A 67 -3.36 -11.82 10.54
N TRP A 68 -2.21 -11.82 9.85
CA TRP A 68 -2.19 -12.04 8.42
C TRP A 68 -2.65 -13.47 8.08
N PRO A 69 -3.59 -13.65 7.14
CA PRO A 69 -4.18 -14.95 6.85
C PRO A 69 -3.18 -15.93 6.23
N GLU A 70 -2.33 -15.44 5.33
CA GLU A 70 -1.33 -16.26 4.64
C GLU A 70 -0.13 -16.55 5.54
N LYS A 71 0.36 -17.80 5.51
CA LYS A 71 1.46 -18.26 6.37
C LYS A 71 2.78 -18.43 5.63
N ASP A 72 2.73 -18.67 4.33
CA ASP A 72 3.90 -18.87 3.46
C ASP A 72 4.25 -17.57 2.72
N ILE A 73 4.77 -16.60 3.46
CA ILE A 73 5.20 -15.30 2.92
C ILE A 73 6.66 -15.39 2.46
N GLN A 74 6.90 -14.98 1.22
CA GLN A 74 8.23 -14.99 0.59
C GLN A 74 8.76 -13.57 0.35
N VAL A 75 7.86 -12.60 0.14
CA VAL A 75 8.22 -11.22 -0.17
C VAL A 75 7.45 -10.28 0.74
N ILE A 76 8.16 -9.36 1.39
CA ILE A 76 7.56 -8.26 2.14
C ILE A 76 7.93 -6.95 1.44
N VAL A 77 6.93 -6.13 1.17
CA VAL A 77 7.13 -4.76 0.70
C VAL A 77 6.68 -3.83 1.79
N VAL A 78 7.60 -3.03 2.31
CA VAL A 78 7.35 -2.16 3.45
C VAL A 78 7.63 -0.71 3.09
N THR A 79 6.76 0.19 3.55
CA THR A 79 6.95 1.63 3.43
C THR A 79 6.39 2.35 4.65
N ASP A 80 6.97 3.50 4.99
CA ASP A 80 6.45 4.41 6.00
C ASP A 80 5.72 5.62 5.39
N GLY A 81 5.64 5.67 4.05
CA GLY A 81 4.98 6.73 3.31
C GLY A 81 5.70 8.08 3.26
N GLU A 82 6.93 8.20 3.77
CA GLU A 82 7.61 9.51 3.86
C GLU A 82 8.01 10.07 2.50
N ARG A 83 8.32 9.18 1.55
CA ARG A 83 8.68 9.56 0.18
C ARG A 83 7.99 8.65 -0.83
N ILE A 84 6.79 9.04 -1.21
CA ILE A 84 6.04 8.35 -2.26
C ILE A 84 6.33 8.99 -3.62
N LEU A 85 7.05 8.27 -4.47
CA LEU A 85 7.45 8.73 -5.81
C LEU A 85 8.14 10.11 -5.73
N GLY A 86 7.66 11.08 -6.52
CA GLY A 86 8.02 12.50 -6.43
C GLY A 86 6.99 13.35 -5.67
N LEU A 87 6.05 12.73 -4.95
CA LEU A 87 4.92 13.41 -4.27
C LEU A 87 5.23 13.78 -2.82
N GLY A 88 6.35 13.28 -2.28
CA GLY A 88 6.76 13.53 -0.89
C GLY A 88 6.00 12.66 0.10
N ASP A 89 5.73 13.24 1.27
CA ASP A 89 5.13 12.53 2.40
C ASP A 89 3.62 12.35 2.21
N LEU A 90 3.21 11.10 2.04
CA LEU A 90 1.80 10.67 1.99
C LEU A 90 1.38 9.87 3.23
N GLY A 91 2.27 9.69 4.21
CA GLY A 91 1.98 8.97 5.45
C GLY A 91 1.32 7.61 5.20
N CYS A 92 0.27 7.34 5.95
CA CYS A 92 -0.50 6.09 5.85
C CYS A 92 -1.39 6.00 4.59
N GLN A 93 -1.54 7.08 3.81
CA GLN A 93 -2.36 7.07 2.59
C GLN A 93 -1.71 6.37 1.40
N PHE A 94 -0.49 5.86 1.55
CA PHE A 94 0.10 5.02 0.52
C PHE A 94 -0.83 3.85 0.21
N ASN A 95 -1.43 3.89 -0.99
CA ASN A 95 -2.35 2.88 -1.43
C ASN A 95 -1.58 1.58 -1.63
N GLN A 96 -2.04 0.50 -1.02
CA GLN A 96 -1.41 -0.80 -1.10
C GLN A 96 -1.58 -1.49 -2.47
N MET A 97 -2.42 -0.95 -3.37
CA MET A 97 -2.36 -1.21 -4.81
C MET A 97 -1.00 -0.82 -5.40
N SER A 98 -0.28 0.11 -4.79
CA SER A 98 1.12 0.38 -5.16
C SER A 98 2.00 -0.83 -4.88
N ASN A 99 1.69 -1.69 -3.90
CA ASN A 99 2.43 -2.95 -3.76
C ASN A 99 2.10 -3.92 -4.90
N VAL A 100 1.02 -3.64 -5.64
CA VAL A 100 0.60 -4.38 -6.83
C VAL A 100 1.35 -3.97 -8.10
N LEU A 101 2.04 -2.82 -8.12
CA LEU A 101 2.71 -2.32 -9.34
C LEU A 101 3.95 -1.45 -9.16
N ALA A 102 4.23 -0.99 -7.95
CA ALA A 102 5.51 -0.39 -7.61
C ALA A 102 6.58 -1.43 -7.83
N GLY A 103 7.57 -1.05 -8.64
CA GLY A 103 8.64 -1.89 -9.16
C GLY A 103 9.59 -2.52 -8.12
N ASN A 104 9.08 -2.92 -6.96
CA ASN A 104 9.71 -3.78 -5.97
C ASN A 104 8.75 -4.79 -5.29
N GLY A 105 7.50 -4.94 -5.76
CA GLY A 105 6.50 -5.79 -5.07
C GLY A 105 5.67 -6.74 -5.93
N ASN A 106 5.19 -6.28 -7.09
CA ASN A 106 4.31 -7.09 -7.95
C ASN A 106 4.63 -7.04 -9.44
N SER A 107 5.74 -6.41 -9.82
CA SER A 107 6.53 -6.99 -10.92
C SER A 107 6.76 -8.48 -10.64
N TYR A 108 6.87 -8.87 -9.37
CA TYR A 108 6.95 -10.26 -8.97
C TYR A 108 5.78 -11.12 -9.43
N THR A 109 4.51 -10.74 -9.30
CA THR A 109 3.42 -11.62 -9.77
C THR A 109 3.22 -11.52 -11.28
N ALA A 110 2.95 -10.32 -11.81
CA ALA A 110 2.55 -10.16 -13.21
C ALA A 110 3.74 -10.28 -14.18
N LEU A 111 4.95 -9.88 -13.77
CA LEU A 111 6.15 -9.87 -14.60
C LEU A 111 7.23 -10.89 -14.15
N GLY A 112 7.08 -11.50 -12.98
CA GLY A 112 8.10 -12.31 -12.29
C GLY A 112 7.60 -13.66 -11.80
N GLY A 113 6.33 -14.01 -12.04
CA GLY A 113 5.72 -15.31 -11.74
C GLY A 113 5.52 -15.69 -10.26
N LEU A 114 5.74 -14.79 -9.30
CA LEU A 114 5.44 -15.01 -7.88
C LEU A 114 3.94 -15.10 -7.61
N ARG A 115 3.59 -15.86 -6.58
CA ARG A 115 2.19 -16.01 -6.16
C ARG A 115 1.77 -14.78 -5.35
N PRO A 116 0.61 -14.17 -5.61
CA PRO A 116 0.11 -13.04 -4.81
C PRO A 116 0.02 -13.35 -3.32
N SER A 117 -0.39 -14.58 -2.97
CA SER A 117 -0.49 -15.06 -1.60
C SER A 117 0.85 -15.12 -0.85
N ALA A 118 1.98 -15.11 -1.58
CA ALA A 118 3.32 -15.09 -1.00
C ALA A 118 3.85 -13.66 -0.75
N CYS A 119 3.09 -12.63 -1.14
CA CYS A 119 3.44 -11.23 -0.93
C CYS A 119 2.68 -10.66 0.28
N LEU A 120 3.42 -10.08 1.22
CA LEU A 120 2.86 -9.36 2.37
C LEU A 120 3.23 -7.89 2.29
N PRO A 121 2.28 -7.02 1.96
CA PRO A 121 2.55 -5.61 1.87
C PRO A 121 2.24 -4.91 3.21
N ILE A 122 3.16 -4.05 3.68
CA ILE A 122 3.15 -3.46 5.02
C ILE A 122 3.30 -1.93 4.96
N THR A 123 2.44 -1.20 5.66
CA THR A 123 2.60 0.23 5.91
C THR A 123 2.94 0.45 7.39
N ILE A 124 4.07 1.13 7.64
CA ILE A 124 4.50 1.54 8.98
C ILE A 124 4.04 2.99 9.21
N ASP A 125 3.05 3.17 10.09
CA ASP A 125 2.51 4.50 10.38
C ASP A 125 3.16 5.10 11.63
N VAL A 126 4.14 5.98 11.38
CA VAL A 126 4.82 6.78 12.41
C VAL A 126 4.31 8.21 12.49
N GLY A 127 3.18 8.53 11.83
CA GLY A 127 2.68 9.88 11.60
C GLY A 127 3.06 10.42 10.22
N ALA A 128 2.72 11.69 9.97
CA ALA A 128 3.02 12.38 8.71
C ALA A 128 3.43 13.83 8.97
N ASN A 129 4.40 14.33 8.20
CA ASN A 129 4.84 15.73 8.23
C ASN A 129 3.99 16.61 7.30
N ASN A 130 3.30 16.02 6.33
CA ASN A 130 2.43 16.71 5.41
C ASN A 130 1.17 17.29 6.09
N GLN A 131 1.13 18.61 6.25
CA GLN A 131 0.05 19.30 6.95
C GLN A 131 -1.31 19.11 6.28
N LYS A 132 -1.36 19.04 4.94
CA LYS A 132 -2.60 18.80 4.20
C LYS A 132 -3.25 17.46 4.56
N LEU A 133 -2.46 16.47 4.94
CA LEU A 133 -2.95 15.17 5.39
C LEU A 133 -3.45 15.22 6.83
N LEU A 134 -2.70 15.89 7.70
CA LEU A 134 -3.08 16.03 9.11
C LEU A 134 -4.41 16.79 9.26
N ASP A 135 -4.62 17.79 8.42
CA ASP A 135 -5.85 18.60 8.39
C ASP A 135 -7.01 17.88 7.67
N ASN A 136 -6.74 16.82 6.92
CA ASN A 136 -7.76 16.09 6.17
C ASN A 136 -8.57 15.18 7.12
N GLU A 137 -9.89 15.36 7.11
CA GLU A 137 -10.82 14.55 7.89
C GLU A 137 -10.71 13.06 7.52
N PHE A 138 -10.53 12.75 6.24
CA PHE A 138 -10.46 11.39 5.69
C PHE A 138 -9.05 10.77 5.74
N TYR A 139 -8.07 11.40 6.41
CA TYR A 139 -6.76 10.78 6.59
C TYR A 139 -6.86 9.51 7.45
N ILE A 140 -6.35 8.39 6.92
CA ILE A 140 -6.49 7.07 7.54
C ILE A 140 -5.41 6.73 8.57
N GLY A 141 -4.36 7.55 8.66
CA GLY A 141 -3.24 7.31 9.57
C GLY A 141 -3.31 8.09 10.88
N LEU A 142 -2.23 8.03 11.64
CA LEU A 142 -2.04 8.80 12.87
C LEU A 142 -1.97 10.30 12.57
N LYS A 143 -2.92 11.09 13.09
CA LYS A 143 -2.95 12.56 12.99
C LYS A 143 -1.92 13.21 13.94
N GLN A 144 -0.65 12.92 13.70
CA GLN A 144 0.49 13.48 14.42
C GLN A 144 1.68 13.63 13.47
N LYS A 145 2.63 14.51 13.81
CA LYS A 145 3.91 14.61 13.10
C LYS A 145 4.70 13.31 13.23
N ARG A 146 5.60 13.07 12.27
CA ARG A 146 6.44 11.86 12.26
C ARG A 146 7.26 11.78 13.54
N ALA A 147 7.30 10.61 14.15
CA ALA A 147 8.22 10.36 15.24
C ALA A 147 9.66 10.31 14.69
N ILE A 148 10.58 10.97 15.39
CA ILE A 148 12.00 11.05 15.03
C ILE A 148 12.87 10.52 16.16
N GLY A 149 13.98 9.85 15.81
CA GLY A 149 14.91 9.29 16.77
C GLY A 149 14.31 8.14 17.58
N GLN A 150 14.81 7.94 18.80
CA GLN A 150 14.35 6.87 19.68
C GLN A 150 13.03 7.27 20.36
N VAL A 151 11.93 6.69 19.87
CA VAL A 151 10.62 6.82 20.51
C VAL A 151 10.64 5.98 21.79
N ARG A 152 10.52 6.61 22.96
CA ARG A 152 10.44 5.91 24.25
C ARG A 152 9.11 5.21 24.43
#